data_AF-A0A940L3V0-F1
#
_entry.id   AF-A0A940L3V0-F1
#
_cell.length_a   1.000
_cell.length_b   1.000
_cell.length_c   1.000
_cell.angle_alpha   90.00
_cell.angle_beta   90.00
_cell.angle_gamma   90.00
#
_symmetry.space_group_name_H-M   'P 1'
#
loop_
_entity.id
_entity.type
_entity.pdbx_description
1 polymer ?
#
loop_
_entity_poly.entity_id
_entity_poly.type
_entity_poly.pdbx_seq_one_letter_code
_entity_poly.pdbx_strand_id
1 'polypeptide(L)'
;MNPSRFIAILIAAALLIFCIKFFPSHLNSTVSAEGKNATSSESTTTSDTTAPTTTPATVAPIPATVASDDPQVQAQLQILSEILKSKNDNDPRMDRELKVLSEKTKAKFREAYKALPAESRNDRGTIVFLLGRNISNEADLKFFDEVLGEVPCKSIQDCSKDDPGTAHRDHEEHQGGMAVALAYPQMVTVHSLRNYLEKNPNGPVAEKIQDLIAQAKHSAIPEVSKMASEAIKAAP
;
A
#
# COMPACT_ATOMS: atom_id res chain seq x y z
N MET A 1 -18.23 -49.61 25.59
CA MET A 1 -17.80 -48.59 24.60
C MET A 1 -19.03 -48.07 23.87
N ASN A 2 -19.18 -46.76 23.74
CA ASN A 2 -20.38 -46.15 23.18
C ASN A 2 -20.31 -46.21 21.64
N PRO A 3 -21.24 -46.88 20.94
CA PRO A 3 -21.13 -47.13 19.50
C PRO A 3 -21.00 -45.85 18.67
N SER A 4 -21.58 -44.74 19.14
CA SER A 4 -21.49 -43.43 18.51
C SER A 4 -20.06 -42.87 18.44
N ARG A 5 -19.18 -43.23 19.39
CA ARG A 5 -17.77 -42.79 19.37
C ARG A 5 -16.94 -43.57 18.34
N PHE A 6 -17.29 -44.81 18.08
CA PHE A 6 -16.58 -45.64 17.10
C PHE A 6 -16.86 -45.20 15.66
N ILE A 7 -18.11 -44.81 15.37
CA ILE A 7 -18.52 -44.30 14.06
C ILE A 7 -17.84 -42.96 13.75
N ALA A 8 -17.74 -42.05 14.72
CA ALA A 8 -17.09 -40.75 14.53
C ALA A 8 -15.59 -40.89 14.17
N ILE A 9 -14.88 -41.85 14.77
CA ILE A 9 -13.47 -42.12 14.48
C ILE A 9 -13.29 -42.66 13.07
N LEU A 10 -14.17 -43.55 12.61
CA LEU A 10 -14.10 -44.11 11.25
C LEU A 10 -14.36 -43.04 10.18
N ILE A 11 -15.30 -42.12 10.41
CA ILE A 11 -15.58 -41.02 9.49
C ILE A 11 -14.39 -40.05 9.41
N ALA A 12 -13.79 -39.70 10.55
CA ALA A 12 -12.63 -38.82 10.58
C ALA A 12 -11.41 -39.44 9.86
N ALA A 13 -11.17 -40.74 10.03
CA ALA A 13 -10.10 -41.45 9.34
C ALA A 13 -10.32 -41.52 7.81
N ALA A 14 -11.56 -41.74 7.36
CA ALA A 14 -11.89 -41.79 5.94
C ALA A 14 -11.69 -40.42 5.25
N LEU A 15 -12.08 -39.32 5.91
CA LEU A 15 -11.88 -37.97 5.39
C LEU A 15 -10.39 -37.61 5.28
N LEU A 16 -9.58 -38.00 6.27
CA LEU A 16 -8.14 -37.73 6.25
C LEU A 16 -7.41 -38.46 5.11
N ILE A 17 -7.81 -39.71 4.83
CA ILE A 17 -7.28 -40.49 3.70
C ILE A 17 -7.70 -39.88 2.35
N PHE A 18 -8.93 -39.36 2.26
CA PHE A 18 -9.42 -38.69 1.05
C PHE A 18 -8.64 -37.40 0.75
N CYS A 19 -8.38 -36.57 1.76
CA CYS A 19 -7.60 -35.32 1.60
C CYS A 19 -6.17 -35.57 1.10
N ILE A 20 -5.50 -36.64 1.57
CA ILE A 20 -4.13 -36.97 1.15
C ILE A 20 -4.09 -37.44 -0.32
N LYS A 21 -5.13 -38.13 -0.79
CA LYS A 21 -5.14 -38.66 -2.17
C LYS A 21 -5.64 -37.68 -3.23
N PHE A 22 -6.44 -36.68 -2.86
CA PHE A 22 -7.03 -35.75 -3.82
C PHE A 22 -6.37 -34.37 -3.89
N PHE A 23 -5.45 -34.05 -2.98
CA PHE A 23 -4.60 -32.86 -3.11
C PHE A 23 -3.24 -33.24 -3.70
N PRO A 24 -2.99 -33.02 -5.00
CA PRO A 24 -1.66 -33.20 -5.56
C PRO A 24 -0.73 -32.16 -4.94
N SER A 25 0.27 -32.66 -4.20
CA SER A 25 1.37 -31.90 -3.64
C SER A 25 2.23 -31.30 -4.76
N HIS A 26 1.84 -30.13 -5.27
CA HIS A 26 2.66 -29.28 -6.11
C HIS A 26 3.63 -28.46 -5.23
N LEU A 27 4.64 -29.14 -4.69
CA LEU A 27 5.82 -28.49 -4.12
C LEU A 27 7.04 -29.27 -4.60
N ASN A 28 7.59 -28.83 -5.73
CA ASN A 28 9.01 -28.88 -6.07
C ASN A 28 9.23 -28.20 -7.41
N SER A 29 9.71 -26.95 -7.36
CA SER A 29 10.44 -26.35 -8.46
C SER A 29 11.76 -25.86 -7.92
N THR A 30 12.71 -26.78 -7.88
CA THR A 30 14.15 -26.51 -7.81
C THR A 30 14.55 -25.79 -9.10
N VAL A 31 14.76 -24.47 -9.01
CA VAL A 31 15.43 -23.71 -10.07
C VAL A 31 16.92 -24.00 -9.97
N SER A 32 17.39 -24.82 -10.91
CA SER A 32 18.81 -25.12 -11.13
C SER A 32 19.46 -23.92 -11.82
N ALA A 33 20.46 -23.33 -11.17
CA ALA A 33 21.37 -22.38 -11.79
C ALA A 33 22.46 -23.15 -12.54
N GLU A 34 22.44 -23.10 -13.86
CA GLU A 34 23.57 -23.52 -14.69
C GLU A 34 23.77 -22.49 -15.80
N GLY A 35 24.90 -21.79 -15.73
CA GLY A 35 25.31 -20.81 -16.72
C GLY A 35 25.85 -21.45 -17.99
N LYS A 36 25.79 -20.70 -19.10
CA LYS A 36 26.70 -20.88 -20.22
C LYS A 36 26.95 -19.58 -20.97
N ASN A 37 28.21 -19.47 -21.37
CA ASN A 37 28.92 -18.34 -21.93
C ASN A 37 28.37 -17.76 -23.24
N ALA A 38 28.64 -16.46 -23.37
CA ALA A 38 29.16 -15.74 -24.54
C ALA A 38 28.46 -15.89 -25.90
N THR A 39 28.04 -14.75 -26.45
CA THR A 39 28.51 -14.29 -27.77
C THR A 39 28.37 -12.77 -27.86
N SER A 40 29.48 -12.15 -28.19
CA SER A 40 29.64 -10.75 -28.56
C SER A 40 28.90 -10.46 -29.87
N SER A 41 28.05 -9.44 -29.90
CA SER A 41 27.65 -8.78 -31.14
C SER A 41 27.71 -7.28 -30.93
N GLU A 42 28.76 -6.74 -31.51
CA GLU A 42 29.01 -5.34 -31.78
C GLU A 42 27.96 -4.83 -32.78
N SER A 43 27.25 -3.76 -32.42
CA SER A 43 26.60 -2.90 -33.40
C SER A 43 26.52 -1.49 -32.86
N THR A 44 27.50 -0.72 -33.33
CA THR A 44 27.54 0.73 -33.39
C THR A 44 26.33 1.24 -34.16
N THR A 45 25.43 1.96 -33.48
CA THR A 45 24.56 2.96 -34.12
C THR A 45 24.51 4.20 -33.24
N THR A 46 25.31 5.18 -33.64
CA THR A 46 25.21 6.58 -33.25
C THR A 46 23.87 7.13 -33.69
N SER A 47 23.05 7.60 -32.75
CA SER A 47 21.97 8.56 -33.04
C SER A 47 21.75 9.43 -31.82
N ASP A 48 22.10 10.70 -32.00
CA ASP A 48 21.90 11.82 -31.09
C ASP A 48 20.50 11.78 -30.48
N THR A 49 20.45 11.49 -29.18
CA THR A 49 19.27 11.73 -28.35
C THR A 49 19.62 12.88 -27.42
N THR A 50 19.20 14.09 -27.79
CA THR A 50 19.07 15.21 -26.86
C THR A 50 18.08 14.80 -25.78
N ALA A 51 18.60 14.20 -24.71
CA ALA A 51 17.85 13.92 -23.51
C ALA A 51 17.39 15.25 -22.90
N PRO A 52 16.09 15.45 -22.63
CA PRO A 52 15.66 16.56 -21.80
C PRO A 52 16.28 16.37 -20.42
N THR A 53 17.02 17.37 -19.95
CA THR A 53 17.55 17.44 -18.60
C THR A 53 16.38 17.50 -17.61
N THR A 54 15.89 16.33 -17.20
CA THR A 54 15.01 16.19 -16.05
C THR A 54 15.84 16.46 -14.81
N THR A 55 15.79 17.71 -14.36
CA THR A 55 16.24 18.07 -13.01
C THR A 55 15.54 17.14 -12.02
N PRO A 56 16.26 16.33 -11.23
CA PRO A 56 15.64 15.48 -10.22
C PRO A 56 14.85 16.39 -9.27
N ALA A 57 13.55 16.11 -9.11
CA ALA A 57 12.73 16.77 -8.11
C ALA A 57 13.44 16.59 -6.76
N THR A 58 14.00 17.68 -6.25
CA THR A 58 14.67 17.69 -4.94
C THR A 58 13.61 17.37 -3.90
N VAL A 59 13.71 16.19 -3.29
CA VAL A 59 12.80 15.73 -2.25
C VAL A 59 12.81 16.76 -1.14
N ALA A 60 11.70 17.46 -0.95
CA ALA A 60 11.56 18.44 0.12
C ALA A 60 11.72 17.70 1.47
N PRO A 61 12.63 18.14 2.36
CA PRO A 61 12.69 17.63 3.72
C PRO A 61 11.34 17.89 4.40
N ILE A 62 10.91 16.99 5.30
CA ILE A 62 9.77 17.26 6.17
C ILE A 62 10.03 18.61 6.84
N PRO A 63 9.13 19.61 6.74
CA PRO A 63 9.38 20.93 7.30
C PRO A 63 9.70 20.87 8.79
N ALA A 64 10.65 21.70 9.22
CA ALA A 64 11.03 21.82 10.64
C ALA A 64 9.86 22.15 11.57
N THR A 65 8.74 22.64 11.03
CA THR A 65 7.49 22.93 11.74
C THR A 65 6.80 21.69 12.32
N VAL A 66 7.21 20.48 11.92
CA VAL A 66 6.64 19.22 12.46
C VAL A 66 7.38 18.72 13.71
N ALA A 67 8.38 19.46 14.21
CA ALA A 67 9.14 19.08 15.41
C ALA A 67 8.24 18.85 16.66
N SER A 68 8.75 18.04 17.59
CA SER A 68 8.10 17.72 18.86
C SER A 68 9.09 17.79 20.02
N ASP A 69 8.67 18.34 21.15
CA ASP A 69 9.48 18.39 22.38
C ASP A 69 9.52 17.03 23.10
N ASP A 70 8.60 16.12 22.76
CA ASP A 70 8.58 14.74 23.26
C ASP A 70 9.70 13.91 22.57
N PRO A 71 10.71 13.41 23.31
CA PRO A 71 11.88 12.75 22.71
C PRO A 71 11.53 11.50 21.89
N GLN A 72 10.51 10.74 22.31
CA GLN A 72 10.10 9.53 21.58
C GLN A 72 9.45 9.90 20.25
N VAL A 73 8.55 10.90 20.27
CA VAL A 73 7.90 11.40 19.05
C VAL A 73 8.96 11.97 18.10
N GLN A 74 9.93 12.74 18.63
CA GLN A 74 11.00 13.31 17.83
C GLN A 74 11.90 12.24 17.19
N ALA A 75 12.24 11.18 17.92
CA ALA A 75 13.00 10.05 17.37
C ALA A 75 12.22 9.34 16.25
N GLN A 76 10.91 9.10 16.43
CA GLN A 76 10.08 8.49 15.39
C GLN A 76 9.92 9.38 14.15
N LEU A 77 9.84 10.70 14.33
CA LEU A 77 9.85 11.66 13.21
C LEU A 77 11.16 11.68 12.44
N GLN A 78 12.30 11.57 13.14
CA GLN A 78 13.62 11.45 12.50
C GLN A 78 13.69 10.16 11.66
N ILE A 79 13.27 9.02 12.21
CA ILE A 79 13.21 7.75 11.48
C ILE A 79 12.33 7.87 10.24
N LEU A 80 11.13 8.45 10.37
CA LEU A 80 10.25 8.69 9.22
C LEU A 80 10.96 9.55 8.16
N SER A 81 11.56 10.67 8.56
CA SER A 81 12.26 11.56 7.63
C SER A 81 13.40 10.85 6.88
N GLU A 82 14.14 9.97 7.55
CA GLU A 82 15.21 9.19 6.94
C GLU A 82 14.70 8.17 5.93
N ILE A 83 13.59 7.49 6.26
CA ILE A 83 12.94 6.52 5.36
C ILE A 83 12.45 7.24 4.10
N LEU A 84 11.72 8.35 4.24
CA LEU A 84 11.20 9.10 3.10
C LEU A 84 12.33 9.68 2.23
N LYS A 85 13.42 10.14 2.86
CA LYS A 85 14.60 10.65 2.14
C LYS A 85 15.32 9.54 1.37
N SER A 86 15.44 8.35 1.95
CA SER A 86 16.13 7.21 1.32
C SER A 86 15.30 6.46 0.28
N LYS A 87 13.97 6.70 0.25
CA LYS A 87 13.02 5.99 -0.64
C LYS A 87 13.06 4.47 -0.45
N ASN A 88 13.39 4.01 0.76
CA ASN A 88 13.44 2.59 1.09
C ASN A 88 12.13 2.14 1.74
N ASP A 89 11.17 1.71 0.93
CA ASP A 89 9.87 1.21 1.41
C ASP A 89 9.96 -0.14 2.16
N ASN A 90 11.15 -0.75 2.21
CA ASN A 90 11.45 -1.97 2.96
C ASN A 90 12.37 -1.71 4.16
N ASP A 91 12.44 -0.48 4.66
CA ASP A 91 13.26 -0.17 5.83
C ASP A 91 12.75 -0.98 7.05
N PRO A 92 13.59 -1.85 7.64
CA PRO A 92 13.15 -2.73 8.73
C PRO A 92 12.71 -1.95 9.98
N ARG A 93 13.03 -0.66 10.05
CA ARG A 93 12.60 0.20 11.15
C ARG A 93 11.10 0.51 11.15
N MET A 94 10.45 0.38 10.00
CA MET A 94 9.00 0.50 9.89
C MET A 94 8.29 -0.56 10.76
N ASP A 95 8.89 -1.75 10.89
CA ASP A 95 8.32 -2.90 11.63
C ASP A 95 8.81 -3.03 13.06
N ARG A 96 9.83 -2.27 13.46
CA ARG A 96 10.37 -2.30 14.82
C ARG A 96 10.01 -1.02 15.57
N GLU A 97 10.50 0.12 15.10
CA GLU A 97 10.40 1.40 15.81
C GLU A 97 9.12 2.18 15.43
N LEU A 98 8.53 1.95 14.25
CA LEU A 98 7.29 2.60 13.78
C LEU A 98 6.07 1.66 13.73
N LYS A 99 6.17 0.45 14.32
CA LYS A 99 5.09 -0.55 14.28
C LYS A 99 3.84 -0.14 15.05
N VAL A 100 4.03 0.56 16.17
CA VAL A 100 2.95 1.05 17.04
C VAL A 100 3.20 2.52 17.31
N LEU A 101 2.25 3.36 16.92
CA LEU A 101 2.35 4.81 17.05
C LEU A 101 1.46 5.31 18.19
N SER A 102 2.01 6.20 19.03
CA SER A 102 1.21 6.95 20.01
C SER A 102 0.29 7.96 19.30
N GLU A 103 -0.77 8.43 19.96
CA GLU A 103 -1.61 9.49 19.39
C GLU A 103 -0.84 10.77 19.05
N LYS A 104 0.13 11.14 19.88
CA LYS A 104 1.01 12.29 19.61
C LYS A 104 1.85 12.06 18.35
N THR A 105 2.41 10.85 18.20
CA THR A 105 3.18 10.50 17.00
C THR A 105 2.29 10.51 15.75
N LYS A 106 1.08 9.92 15.83
CA LYS A 106 0.14 9.91 14.71
C LYS A 106 -0.24 11.33 14.29
N ALA A 107 -0.48 12.23 15.24
CA ALA A 107 -0.75 13.64 14.95
C ALA A 107 0.39 14.28 14.15
N LYS A 108 1.64 14.07 14.57
CA LYS A 108 2.82 14.57 13.84
C LYS A 108 3.02 13.92 12.48
N PHE A 109 2.69 12.64 12.31
CA PHE A 109 2.73 11.97 11.01
C PHE A 109 1.67 12.52 10.05
N ARG A 110 0.47 12.87 10.54
CA ARG A 110 -0.56 13.56 9.74
C ARG A 110 -0.11 14.98 9.36
N GLU A 111 0.57 15.69 10.24
CA GLU A 111 1.18 17.00 9.91
C GLU A 111 2.24 16.84 8.81
N ALA A 112 3.13 15.85 8.94
CA ALA A 112 4.13 15.54 7.91
C ALA A 112 3.47 15.19 6.57
N TYR A 113 2.39 14.39 6.57
CA TYR A 113 1.63 14.07 5.37
C TYR A 113 1.10 15.32 4.67
N LYS A 114 0.48 16.24 5.41
CA LYS A 114 -0.08 17.49 4.87
C LYS A 114 0.99 18.43 4.33
N ALA A 115 2.20 18.34 4.85
CA ALA A 115 3.34 19.13 4.41
C ALA A 115 3.99 18.62 3.12
N LEU A 116 3.74 17.37 2.73
CA LEU A 116 4.28 16.81 1.48
C LEU A 116 3.50 17.32 0.27
N PRO A 117 4.18 17.57 -0.86
CA PRO A 117 3.51 17.90 -2.12
C PRO A 117 2.58 16.74 -2.54
N ALA A 118 1.55 17.06 -3.33
CA ALA A 118 0.59 16.04 -3.79
C ALA A 118 1.30 14.96 -4.63
N GLU A 119 2.35 15.35 -5.35
CA GLU A 119 3.17 14.54 -6.25
C GLU A 119 4.01 13.49 -5.50
N SER A 120 4.26 13.67 -4.20
CA SER A 120 4.99 12.70 -3.35
C SER A 120 4.14 11.47 -2.99
N ARG A 121 3.53 10.80 -3.97
CA ARG A 121 2.53 9.73 -3.75
C ARG A 121 3.09 8.55 -2.96
N ASN A 122 4.32 8.13 -3.22
CA ASN A 122 4.95 7.03 -2.48
C ASN A 122 5.17 7.41 -1.02
N ASP A 123 5.74 8.59 -0.75
CA ASP A 123 5.99 9.06 0.61
C ASP A 123 4.68 9.20 1.41
N ARG A 124 3.67 9.77 0.75
CA ARG A 124 2.30 9.89 1.28
C ARG A 124 1.73 8.51 1.59
N GLY A 125 1.84 7.56 0.67
CA GLY A 125 1.39 6.17 0.85
C GLY A 125 2.08 5.47 2.01
N THR A 126 3.39 5.69 2.20
CA THR A 126 4.15 5.16 3.33
C THR A 126 3.64 5.71 4.67
N ILE A 127 3.31 7.00 4.76
CA ILE A 127 2.71 7.56 5.97
C ILE A 127 1.30 6.98 6.21
N VAL A 128 0.47 6.88 5.18
CA VAL A 128 -0.88 6.27 5.28
C VAL A 128 -0.78 4.83 5.78
N PHE A 129 0.16 4.05 5.24
CA PHE A 129 0.40 2.68 5.65
C PHE A 129 0.76 2.58 7.14
N LEU A 130 1.69 3.42 7.62
CA LEU A 130 2.09 3.43 9.02
C LEU A 130 0.92 3.81 9.95
N LEU A 131 0.12 4.81 9.58
CA LEU A 131 -1.08 5.20 10.33
C LEU A 131 -2.17 4.11 10.29
N GLY A 132 -2.32 3.41 9.16
CA GLY A 132 -3.30 2.35 8.93
C GLY A 132 -3.09 1.09 9.77
N ARG A 133 -1.91 0.89 10.35
CA ARG A 133 -1.61 -0.25 11.22
C ARG A 133 -2.28 -0.17 12.59
N ASN A 134 -2.58 1.03 13.08
CA ASN A 134 -3.07 1.28 14.43
C ASN A 134 -4.31 2.20 14.46
N ILE A 135 -5.28 1.92 13.58
CA ILE A 135 -6.58 2.62 13.58
C ILE A 135 -7.28 2.35 14.91
N SER A 136 -7.65 3.41 15.62
CA SER A 136 -8.09 3.31 17.00
C SER A 136 -9.16 4.33 17.38
N ASN A 137 -9.22 5.47 16.70
CA ASN A 137 -10.09 6.57 17.09
C ASN A 137 -10.58 7.40 15.90
N GLU A 138 -11.45 8.35 16.18
CA GLU A 138 -12.08 9.21 15.18
C GLU A 138 -11.09 10.13 14.44
N ALA A 139 -9.99 10.54 15.07
CA ALA A 139 -8.97 11.34 14.38
C ALA A 139 -8.23 10.51 13.32
N ASP A 140 -8.09 9.19 13.51
CA ASP A 140 -7.60 8.30 12.45
C ASP A 140 -8.58 8.26 11.27
N LEU A 141 -9.87 8.09 11.55
CA LEU A 141 -10.91 7.99 10.51
C LEU A 141 -11.03 9.28 9.71
N LYS A 142 -11.00 10.43 10.38
CA LYS A 142 -11.00 11.74 9.72
C LYS A 142 -9.81 11.89 8.78
N PHE A 143 -8.63 11.42 9.19
CA PHE A 143 -7.46 11.43 8.31
C PHE A 143 -7.67 10.55 7.07
N PHE A 144 -8.20 9.34 7.22
CA PHE A 144 -8.46 8.46 6.07
C PHE A 144 -9.55 9.01 5.15
N ASP A 145 -10.57 9.66 5.70
CA ASP A 145 -11.57 10.40 4.91
C ASP A 145 -10.92 11.53 4.09
N GLU A 146 -10.06 12.33 4.71
CA GLU A 146 -9.28 13.38 4.03
C GLU A 146 -8.45 12.79 2.87
N VAL A 147 -7.79 11.64 3.08
CA VAL A 147 -6.98 10.98 2.03
C VAL A 147 -7.87 10.45 0.90
N LEU A 148 -8.98 9.78 1.20
CA LEU A 148 -9.92 9.27 0.20
C LEU A 148 -10.58 10.38 -0.62
N GLY A 149 -10.77 11.56 -0.02
CA GLY A 149 -11.31 12.76 -0.65
C GLY A 149 -10.29 13.57 -1.46
N GLU A 150 -9.03 13.16 -1.53
CA GLU A 150 -8.03 13.85 -2.35
C GLU A 150 -8.39 13.84 -3.84
N VAL A 151 -8.19 15.00 -4.48
CA VAL A 151 -8.38 15.15 -5.92
C VAL A 151 -7.45 14.18 -6.67
N PRO A 152 -7.93 13.49 -7.72
CA PRO A 152 -7.09 12.60 -8.53
C PRO A 152 -5.86 13.34 -9.06
N CYS A 153 -4.67 12.82 -8.74
CA CYS A 153 -3.43 13.29 -9.34
C CYS A 153 -3.34 12.79 -10.78
N LYS A 154 -3.05 13.69 -11.72
CA LYS A 154 -3.12 13.39 -13.16
C LYS A 154 -1.77 13.08 -13.80
N SER A 155 -0.68 13.44 -13.14
CA SER A 155 0.70 13.20 -13.59
C SER A 155 1.60 12.99 -12.38
N ILE A 156 2.63 12.16 -12.54
CA ILE A 156 3.61 11.88 -11.49
C ILE A 156 4.45 13.12 -11.16
N GLN A 157 4.69 13.98 -12.16
CA GLN A 157 5.57 15.14 -12.01
C GLN A 157 4.84 16.37 -11.47
N ASP A 158 3.55 16.52 -11.80
CA ASP A 158 2.76 17.69 -11.45
C ASP A 158 1.27 17.32 -11.46
N CYS A 159 0.66 17.17 -10.27
CA CYS A 159 -0.74 16.77 -10.16
C CYS A 159 -1.71 17.82 -10.72
N SER A 160 -1.26 19.05 -10.98
CA SER A 160 -2.07 20.11 -11.59
C SER A 160 -2.14 20.04 -13.11
N LYS A 161 -1.28 19.22 -13.75
CA LYS A 161 -1.22 19.08 -15.21
C LYS A 161 -1.65 17.69 -15.65
N ASP A 162 -2.33 17.65 -16.80
CA ASP A 162 -2.57 16.38 -17.48
C ASP A 162 -1.23 15.81 -17.97
N ASP A 163 -1.03 14.50 -17.86
CA ASP A 163 0.16 13.85 -18.39
C ASP A 163 0.14 13.88 -19.92
N PRO A 164 1.08 14.61 -20.58
CA PRO A 164 1.13 14.71 -22.04
C PRO A 164 1.33 13.35 -22.73
N GLY A 165 1.79 12.33 -22.00
CA GLY A 165 2.02 10.98 -22.53
C GLY A 165 0.76 10.12 -22.73
N THR A 166 -0.41 10.59 -22.29
CA THR A 166 -1.67 9.81 -22.34
C THR A 166 -2.45 9.96 -23.64
N ALA A 167 -2.19 11.00 -24.44
CA ALA A 167 -2.98 11.31 -25.64
C ALA A 167 -2.71 10.40 -26.86
N HIS A 168 -1.69 9.52 -26.82
CA HIS A 168 -1.25 8.76 -28.01
C HIS A 168 -0.87 7.29 -27.76
N ARG A 169 -1.30 6.66 -26.65
CA ARG A 169 -0.93 5.27 -26.35
C ARG A 169 -2.15 4.35 -26.29
N ASP A 170 -2.49 3.80 -27.46
CA ASP A 170 -3.45 2.70 -27.68
C ASP A 170 -2.97 1.33 -27.12
N HIS A 171 -2.12 1.34 -26.09
CA HIS A 171 -1.66 0.13 -25.41
C HIS A 171 -2.23 0.11 -23.99
N GLU A 172 -3.42 -0.48 -23.86
CA GLU A 172 -4.18 -0.62 -22.60
C GLU A 172 -3.38 -1.26 -21.45
N GLU A 173 -2.37 -2.10 -21.76
CA GLU A 173 -1.63 -2.87 -20.75
C GLU A 173 -0.68 -2.01 -19.87
N HIS A 174 -0.19 -0.87 -20.35
CA HIS A 174 0.74 -0.02 -19.58
C HIS A 174 0.04 1.08 -18.77
N GLN A 175 -1.25 1.32 -18.98
CA GLN A 175 -2.00 2.37 -18.29
C GLN A 175 -2.32 2.00 -16.84
N GLY A 176 -2.55 0.71 -16.56
CA GLY A 176 -2.92 0.24 -15.22
C GLY A 176 -1.85 0.49 -14.15
N GLY A 177 -0.57 0.35 -14.50
CA GLY A 177 0.53 0.57 -13.55
C GLY A 177 0.65 2.02 -13.09
N MET A 178 0.47 2.99 -14.01
CA MET A 178 0.52 4.40 -13.66
C MET A 178 -0.70 4.85 -12.87
N ALA A 179 -1.90 4.38 -13.23
CA ALA A 179 -3.12 4.71 -12.49
C ALA A 179 -3.02 4.27 -11.02
N VAL A 180 -2.47 3.08 -10.76
CA VAL A 180 -2.20 2.59 -9.40
C VAL A 180 -1.20 3.48 -8.65
N ALA A 181 -0.10 3.87 -9.31
CA ALA A 181 0.90 4.74 -8.68
C ALA A 181 0.33 6.12 -8.32
N LEU A 182 -0.48 6.70 -9.20
CA LEU A 182 -1.16 7.98 -8.97
C LEU A 182 -2.22 7.89 -7.86
N ALA A 183 -2.81 6.72 -7.65
CA ALA A 183 -3.83 6.46 -6.63
C ALA A 183 -3.28 5.88 -5.32
N TYR A 184 -1.96 5.71 -5.20
CA TYR A 184 -1.36 4.87 -4.17
C TYR A 184 -1.79 5.20 -2.74
N PRO A 185 -1.80 6.47 -2.26
CA PRO A 185 -2.28 6.80 -0.91
C PRO A 185 -3.73 6.39 -0.65
N GLN A 186 -4.64 6.60 -1.60
CA GLN A 186 -6.05 6.22 -1.48
C GLN A 186 -6.21 4.69 -1.48
N MET A 187 -5.49 3.98 -2.33
CA MET A 187 -5.53 2.51 -2.36
C MET A 187 -5.01 1.90 -1.05
N VAL A 188 -3.89 2.40 -0.52
CA VAL A 188 -3.36 1.99 0.79
C VAL A 188 -4.35 2.30 1.92
N THR A 189 -5.10 3.40 1.80
CA THR A 189 -6.17 3.74 2.75
C THR A 189 -7.27 2.69 2.74
N VAL A 190 -7.86 2.37 1.57
CA VAL A 190 -8.90 1.34 1.46
C VAL A 190 -8.41 -0.01 1.99
N HIS A 191 -7.17 -0.38 1.65
CA HIS A 191 -6.57 -1.63 2.13
C HIS A 191 -6.42 -1.65 3.65
N SER A 192 -5.99 -0.56 4.27
CA SER A 192 -5.82 -0.45 5.73
C SER A 192 -7.17 -0.55 6.46
N LEU A 193 -8.18 0.13 5.93
CA LEU A 193 -9.56 0.09 6.44
C LEU A 193 -10.14 -1.34 6.35
N ARG A 194 -9.96 -2.02 5.22
CA ARG A 194 -10.38 -3.43 5.05
C ARG A 194 -9.68 -4.34 6.06
N ASN A 195 -8.36 -4.24 6.18
CA ASN A 195 -7.58 -5.06 7.11
C ASN A 195 -8.01 -4.84 8.57
N TYR A 196 -8.44 -3.62 8.92
CA TYR A 196 -9.01 -3.36 10.24
C TYR A 196 -10.30 -4.15 10.46
N LEU A 197 -11.24 -4.10 9.50
CA LEU A 197 -12.53 -4.81 9.58
C LEU A 197 -12.36 -6.32 9.63
N GLU A 198 -11.43 -6.88 8.85
CA GLU A 198 -11.12 -8.32 8.87
C GLU A 198 -10.67 -8.79 10.27
N LYS A 199 -9.90 -7.95 10.97
CA LYS A 199 -9.37 -8.27 12.32
C LYS A 199 -10.33 -7.90 13.44
N ASN A 200 -11.17 -6.88 13.24
CA ASN A 200 -12.02 -6.27 14.24
C ASN A 200 -13.43 -5.99 13.67
N PRO A 201 -14.19 -7.02 13.26
CA PRO A 201 -15.49 -6.81 12.60
C PRO A 201 -16.50 -6.06 13.48
N ASN A 202 -16.38 -6.18 14.81
CA ASN A 202 -17.19 -5.47 15.80
C ASN A 202 -16.37 -4.43 16.59
N GLY A 203 -15.29 -3.92 16.00
CA GLY A 203 -14.43 -2.92 16.62
C GLY A 203 -15.18 -1.61 16.90
N PRO A 204 -14.70 -0.78 17.85
CA PRO A 204 -15.38 0.46 18.26
C PRO A 204 -15.56 1.49 17.14
N VAL A 205 -14.83 1.34 16.03
CA VAL A 205 -14.92 2.21 14.84
C VAL A 205 -15.34 1.46 13.57
N ALA A 206 -15.76 0.19 13.67
CA ALA A 206 -16.03 -0.66 12.51
C ALA A 206 -17.14 -0.10 11.60
N GLU A 207 -18.26 0.37 12.17
CA GLU A 207 -19.37 0.97 11.43
C GLU A 207 -18.91 2.19 10.62
N LYS A 208 -18.21 3.14 11.25
CA LYS A 208 -17.66 4.31 10.56
C LYS A 208 -16.66 3.93 9.46
N ILE A 209 -15.90 2.85 9.64
CA ILE A 209 -14.98 2.35 8.60
C ILE A 209 -15.77 1.75 7.42
N GLN A 210 -16.84 1.00 7.68
CA GLN A 210 -17.72 0.51 6.62
C GLN A 210 -18.30 1.66 5.81
N ASP A 211 -18.73 2.75 6.47
CA ASP A 211 -19.22 3.95 5.81
C ASP A 211 -18.15 4.60 4.92
N LEU A 212 -16.90 4.71 5.39
CA LEU A 212 -15.80 5.27 4.59
C LEU A 212 -15.50 4.41 3.35
N ILE A 213 -15.48 3.08 3.50
CA ILE A 213 -15.30 2.17 2.35
C ILE A 213 -16.48 2.30 1.39
N ALA A 214 -17.71 2.41 1.89
CA ALA A 214 -18.91 2.60 1.06
C ALA A 214 -18.84 3.90 0.25
N GLN A 215 -18.37 4.99 0.86
CA GLN A 215 -18.14 6.26 0.17
C GLN A 215 -17.05 6.14 -0.91
N ALA A 216 -15.95 5.44 -0.61
CA ALA A 216 -14.85 5.24 -1.55
C ALA A 216 -15.25 4.49 -2.84
N LYS A 217 -16.36 3.73 -2.83
CA LYS A 217 -16.93 3.11 -4.06
C LYS A 217 -17.32 4.14 -5.11
N HIS A 218 -17.60 5.37 -4.70
CA HIS A 218 -17.97 6.47 -5.59
C HIS A 218 -16.77 7.35 -5.94
N SER A 219 -15.54 6.91 -5.65
CA SER A 219 -14.33 7.63 -6.05
C SER A 219 -14.27 7.85 -7.56
N ALA A 220 -13.79 9.02 -7.96
CA ALA A 220 -13.48 9.33 -9.36
C ALA A 220 -12.26 8.55 -9.89
N ILE A 221 -11.53 7.85 -9.01
CA ILE A 221 -10.38 7.01 -9.35
C ILE A 221 -10.87 5.56 -9.49
N PRO A 222 -10.88 4.98 -10.71
CA PRO A 222 -11.44 3.64 -10.95
C PRO A 222 -10.84 2.54 -10.06
N GLU A 223 -9.54 2.56 -9.84
CA GLU A 223 -8.81 1.57 -9.03
C GLU A 223 -9.27 1.62 -7.56
N VAL A 224 -9.53 2.82 -7.03
CA VAL A 224 -10.01 3.01 -5.66
C VAL A 224 -11.46 2.53 -5.54
N SER A 225 -12.33 2.92 -6.48
CA SER A 225 -13.73 2.48 -6.53
C SER A 225 -13.85 0.95 -6.61
N LYS A 226 -13.03 0.32 -7.46
CA LYS A 226 -12.96 -1.13 -7.61
C LYS A 226 -12.51 -1.79 -6.30
N MET A 227 -11.40 -1.33 -5.72
CA MET A 227 -10.88 -1.88 -4.46
C MET A 227 -11.87 -1.74 -3.31
N ALA A 228 -12.57 -0.60 -3.21
CA ALA A 228 -13.60 -0.38 -2.20
C ALA A 228 -14.80 -1.31 -2.39
N SER A 229 -15.21 -1.55 -3.64
CA SER A 229 -16.29 -2.48 -3.97
C SER A 229 -15.96 -3.93 -3.61
N GLU A 230 -14.70 -4.34 -3.77
CA GLU A 230 -14.20 -5.66 -3.38
C GLU A 230 -14.08 -5.77 -1.85
N ALA A 231 -13.65 -4.71 -1.16
CA ALA A 231 -13.49 -4.70 0.29
C ALA A 231 -14.81 -4.95 1.05
N ILE A 232 -15.93 -4.40 0.58
CA ILE A 232 -17.24 -4.64 1.21
C ILE A 232 -17.72 -6.08 1.00
N LYS A 233 -17.47 -6.67 -0.17
CA LYS A 233 -17.89 -8.05 -0.45
C LYS A 233 -17.15 -9.08 0.41
N ALA A 234 -15.94 -8.74 0.85
CA ALA A 234 -15.10 -9.59 1.67
C ALA A 234 -15.34 -9.41 3.18
N ALA A 235 -16.06 -8.36 3.59
CA ALA A 235 -16.39 -8.15 4.99
C ALA A 235 -17.44 -9.20 5.45
N PRO A 236 -17.19 -9.92 6.55
CA PRO A 236 -18.08 -10.96 7.06
C PRO A 236 -19.42 -10.43 7.58
#